data_AF-A0A936MYW9-F1
#
_entry.id   AF-A0A936MYW9-F1
#
_cell.length_a   1.000
_cell.length_b   1.000
_cell.length_c   1.000
_cell.angle_alpha   90.00
_cell.angle_beta   90.00
_cell.angle_gamma   90.00
#
_symmetry.space_group_name_H-M   'P 1'
#
loop_
_entity.id
_entity.type
_entity.pdbx_description
1 polymer ?
#
loop_
_entity_poly.entity_id
_entity_poly.type
_entity_poly.pdbx_seq_one_letter_code
_entity_poly.pdbx_strand_id
1 'polypeptide(L)'
;MRALQLFLVLAAALPLAAQNIGINVDGSVPHPSALLDIDGSAIAGTKRGLLIPRVTAAEMNAIPAPATSLLVFNSTAGGFFYFDGTVWTPLSMGPGWRLAGNSGTDPATQFIGTTDAQSLNFRVNNLPSGYIKAAPVLSVAYGTLAGATNGGTRGVSIGAEAGRFTTVAGTDNTYVGAEAGRMNANGSFNTFIGANAGVAAPFSQANTAIGRSAGSWLNGAGLGNTFVGTDAGIDLTTGSRNTGLGFMTRFGSGSLTDATAVGARAQVSQSHAIVLGAIAGQNGATVTASVGIGTQTPLERFHVVGRALFHGGFSADNAALLYRNNTDYMFLGPQSGSSANGAAIALFGSANASAGNANGLDVNVPGGKVRFNQTNAQFEFRANSSSGYTATMELNDVGLQIGHNSVSRNIQFVNGGGERMRIDATGRVGIRTTAPATTLHVNGAVTATPAVVTATFTGFPIDPTDRTYFQIGSTGTPGFRQVALGAGSAAGQLLIIECTATGGNGILISDSPTQAVGGGFFGRSLTQDDSMTLVWNGVKWVEIAFSDN
;
A
#
# COMPACT_ATOMS: atom_id res chain seq x y z
N MET A 1 -66.81 -20.00 -126.09
CA MET A 1 -65.97 -20.95 -126.87
C MET A 1 -64.85 -21.43 -125.97
N ARG A 2 -64.64 -22.77 -125.89
CA ARG A 2 -63.36 -23.53 -125.82
C ARG A 2 -62.23 -22.96 -124.92
N ALA A 3 -61.53 -23.69 -124.05
CA ALA A 3 -61.37 -25.13 -123.91
C ALA A 3 -60.72 -25.47 -122.54
N LEU A 4 -61.09 -26.67 -122.07
CA LEU A 4 -60.36 -27.64 -121.26
C LEU A 4 -58.81 -27.53 -121.31
N GLN A 5 -58.15 -27.58 -120.15
CA GLN A 5 -56.90 -28.33 -119.97
C GLN A 5 -56.69 -28.74 -118.50
N LEU A 6 -56.93 -30.03 -118.30
CA LEU A 6 -56.53 -30.90 -117.20
C LEU A 6 -54.99 -31.00 -117.17
N PHE A 7 -54.33 -30.84 -116.01
CA PHE A 7 -53.28 -31.77 -115.56
C PHE A 7 -52.78 -31.51 -114.12
N LEU A 8 -52.77 -32.60 -113.36
CA LEU A 8 -51.83 -32.99 -112.30
C LEU A 8 -51.84 -32.27 -110.94
N VAL A 9 -52.56 -32.92 -110.02
CA VAL A 9 -52.31 -32.91 -108.57
C VAL A 9 -50.88 -33.40 -108.31
N LEU A 10 -49.96 -32.47 -108.05
CA LEU A 10 -48.68 -32.77 -107.40
C LEU A 10 -48.92 -32.64 -105.89
N ALA A 11 -49.53 -33.66 -105.29
CA ALA A 11 -49.55 -33.80 -103.84
C ALA A 11 -48.12 -34.08 -103.39
N ALA A 12 -47.44 -33.03 -102.94
CA ALA A 12 -46.17 -33.14 -102.25
C ALA A 12 -46.36 -34.09 -101.05
N ALA A 13 -45.77 -35.28 -101.13
CA ALA A 13 -45.53 -36.11 -99.96
C ALA A 13 -44.43 -35.44 -99.12
N LEU A 14 -44.80 -34.37 -98.42
CA LEU A 14 -44.01 -33.86 -97.31
C LEU A 14 -44.19 -34.86 -96.15
N PRO A 15 -43.13 -35.51 -95.66
CA PRO A 15 -43.23 -36.25 -94.42
C PRO A 15 -43.47 -35.23 -93.30
N LEU A 16 -44.72 -35.05 -92.90
CA LEU A 16 -45.10 -34.41 -91.65
C LEU A 16 -44.69 -35.34 -90.50
N ALA A 17 -43.40 -35.34 -90.15
CA ALA A 17 -42.92 -35.94 -88.91
C ALA A 17 -43.20 -34.95 -87.77
N ALA A 18 -44.44 -34.89 -87.30
CA ALA A 18 -44.71 -34.27 -86.01
C ALA A 18 -44.12 -35.19 -84.93
N GLN A 19 -42.96 -34.84 -84.37
CA GLN A 19 -42.28 -35.63 -83.34
C GLN A 19 -42.76 -35.29 -81.92
N ASN A 20 -43.56 -34.24 -81.75
CA ASN A 20 -43.98 -33.72 -80.44
C ASN A 20 -45.50 -33.59 -80.39
N ILE A 21 -46.12 -34.06 -79.30
CA ILE A 21 -47.55 -33.94 -79.03
C ILE A 21 -47.78 -32.72 -78.15
N GLY A 22 -48.59 -31.77 -78.63
CA GLY A 22 -49.08 -30.64 -77.84
C GLY A 22 -50.49 -30.87 -77.33
N ILE A 23 -50.73 -30.57 -76.06
CA ILE A 23 -52.08 -30.50 -75.49
C ILE A 23 -52.26 -29.09 -74.92
N ASN A 24 -52.85 -28.22 -75.73
CA ASN A 24 -53.19 -26.83 -75.40
C ASN A 24 -54.49 -26.42 -76.11
N VAL A 25 -55.02 -25.23 -75.81
CA VAL A 25 -56.28 -24.73 -76.39
C VAL A 25 -56.09 -23.58 -77.37
N ASP A 26 -54.88 -23.05 -77.47
CA ASP A 26 -54.52 -21.88 -78.29
C ASP A 26 -53.74 -22.25 -79.55
N GLY A 27 -53.40 -23.53 -79.73
CA GLY A 27 -52.65 -24.02 -80.88
C GLY A 27 -51.17 -23.69 -80.82
N SER A 28 -50.64 -23.36 -79.64
CA SER A 28 -49.21 -23.13 -79.45
C SER A 28 -48.38 -24.36 -79.86
N VAL A 29 -47.23 -24.11 -80.50
CA VAL A 29 -46.34 -25.18 -80.94
C VAL A 29 -45.73 -25.85 -79.71
N PRO A 30 -45.74 -27.20 -79.61
CA PRO A 30 -45.11 -27.90 -78.50
C PRO A 30 -43.65 -27.51 -78.36
N HIS A 31 -43.15 -27.38 -77.14
CA HIS A 31 -41.75 -27.06 -76.90
C HIS A 31 -40.83 -28.08 -77.62
N PRO A 32 -39.83 -27.65 -78.43
CA PRO A 32 -39.04 -28.56 -79.28
C PRO A 32 -38.32 -29.68 -78.52
N SER A 33 -38.07 -29.51 -77.22
CA SER A 33 -37.41 -30.51 -76.37
C SER A 33 -38.36 -31.52 -75.71
N ALA A 34 -39.68 -31.43 -75.89
CA ALA A 34 -40.66 -32.26 -75.20
C ALA A 34 -41.45 -33.12 -76.18
N LEU A 35 -41.38 -34.46 -76.07
CA LEU A 35 -42.23 -35.35 -76.89
C LEU A 35 -43.72 -35.22 -76.55
N LEU A 36 -44.05 -34.80 -75.33
CA LEU A 36 -45.39 -34.43 -74.90
C LEU A 36 -45.29 -33.11 -74.12
N ASP A 37 -45.93 -32.06 -74.63
CA ASP A 37 -46.05 -30.75 -74.00
C ASP A 37 -47.52 -30.48 -73.67
N ILE A 38 -47.80 -30.19 -72.41
CA ILE A 38 -49.17 -29.92 -71.92
C ILE A 38 -49.18 -28.50 -71.38
N ASP A 39 -49.66 -27.55 -72.20
CA ASP A 39 -49.78 -26.15 -71.81
C ASP A 39 -51.24 -25.79 -71.49
N GLY A 40 -51.50 -25.58 -70.20
CA GLY A 40 -52.78 -25.11 -69.68
C GLY A 40 -52.86 -23.60 -69.49
N SER A 41 -51.86 -22.82 -69.91
CA SER A 41 -51.74 -21.39 -69.65
C SER A 41 -52.91 -20.57 -70.19
N ALA A 42 -53.39 -20.92 -71.39
CA ALA A 42 -54.48 -20.25 -72.12
C ALA A 42 -55.90 -20.78 -71.83
N ILE A 43 -56.06 -21.77 -70.93
CA ILE A 43 -57.39 -22.30 -70.56
C ILE A 43 -58.15 -21.25 -69.72
N ALA A 44 -59.32 -20.79 -70.21
CA ALA A 44 -60.21 -19.93 -69.47
C ALA A 44 -60.94 -20.68 -68.34
N GLY A 45 -61.04 -20.08 -67.15
CA GLY A 45 -61.66 -20.71 -65.96
C GLY A 45 -60.68 -21.57 -65.14
N THR A 46 -61.14 -22.71 -64.62
CA THR A 46 -60.31 -23.60 -63.78
C THR A 46 -59.32 -24.39 -64.64
N LYS A 47 -58.02 -24.12 -64.47
CA LYS A 47 -56.94 -24.90 -65.11
C LYS A 47 -56.98 -26.37 -64.67
N ARG A 48 -56.68 -27.30 -65.58
CA ARG A 48 -56.62 -28.76 -65.34
C ARG A 48 -55.17 -29.25 -65.37
N GLY A 49 -54.87 -30.35 -64.69
CA GLY A 49 -53.54 -30.97 -64.67
C GLY A 49 -53.48 -32.33 -65.38
N LEU A 50 -52.31 -32.97 -65.36
CA LEU A 50 -52.09 -34.34 -65.85
C LEU A 50 -52.27 -35.33 -64.69
N LEU A 51 -53.14 -36.33 -64.88
CA LEU A 51 -53.20 -37.48 -63.99
C LEU A 51 -52.24 -38.56 -64.49
N ILE A 52 -51.26 -38.89 -63.66
CA ILE A 52 -50.37 -40.02 -63.85
C ILE A 52 -51.05 -41.31 -63.34
N PRO A 53 -50.79 -42.49 -63.93
CA PRO A 53 -51.39 -43.75 -63.49
C PRO A 53 -51.26 -43.96 -61.97
N ARG A 54 -52.40 -44.20 -61.31
CA ARG A 54 -52.47 -44.44 -59.85
C ARG A 54 -52.49 -45.95 -59.61
N VAL A 55 -51.54 -46.44 -58.83
CA VAL A 55 -51.37 -47.87 -58.50
C VAL A 55 -51.15 -48.02 -57.00
N THR A 56 -51.58 -49.12 -56.40
CA THR A 56 -51.20 -49.51 -55.03
C THR A 56 -49.73 -49.95 -54.99
N ALA A 57 -49.13 -50.08 -53.80
CA ALA A 57 -47.77 -50.58 -53.66
C ALA A 57 -47.59 -52.00 -54.24
N ALA A 58 -48.61 -52.85 -54.13
CA ALA A 58 -48.60 -54.21 -54.70
C ALA A 58 -48.64 -54.17 -56.24
N GLU A 59 -49.52 -53.35 -56.81
CA GLU A 59 -49.64 -53.19 -58.27
C GLU A 59 -48.39 -52.56 -58.88
N MET A 60 -47.80 -51.56 -58.22
CA MET A 60 -46.54 -50.93 -58.64
C MET A 60 -45.40 -51.94 -58.73
N ASN A 61 -45.23 -52.77 -57.68
CA ASN A 61 -44.18 -53.79 -57.64
C ASN A 61 -44.46 -54.99 -58.58
N ALA A 62 -45.71 -55.16 -59.02
CA ALA A 62 -46.11 -56.20 -59.96
C ALA A 62 -45.94 -55.78 -61.44
N ILE A 63 -45.59 -54.52 -61.73
CA ILE A 63 -45.30 -54.08 -63.10
C ILE A 63 -44.10 -54.89 -63.63
N PRO A 64 -44.26 -55.73 -64.66
CA PRO A 64 -43.17 -56.54 -65.19
C PRO A 64 -42.23 -55.67 -66.02
N ALA A 65 -40.93 -55.76 -65.75
CA ALA A 65 -39.88 -55.02 -66.46
C ALA A 65 -40.20 -53.52 -66.65
N PRO A 66 -40.43 -52.75 -65.58
CA PRO A 66 -40.79 -51.34 -65.69
C PRO A 66 -39.67 -50.57 -66.41
N ALA A 67 -40.05 -49.71 -67.34
CA ALA A 67 -39.09 -48.88 -68.06
C ALA A 67 -38.44 -47.87 -67.12
N THR A 68 -37.15 -47.56 -67.33
CA THR A 68 -36.49 -46.44 -66.64
C THR A 68 -37.27 -45.15 -66.89
N SER A 69 -37.44 -44.36 -65.83
CA SER A 69 -38.25 -43.14 -65.78
C SER A 69 -39.77 -43.35 -65.90
N LEU A 70 -40.27 -44.59 -65.84
CA LEU A 70 -41.72 -44.84 -65.75
C LEU A 70 -42.28 -44.19 -64.48
N LEU A 71 -43.21 -43.25 -64.63
CA LEU A 71 -43.80 -42.47 -63.54
C LEU A 71 -45.18 -43.02 -63.17
N VAL A 72 -45.41 -43.25 -61.88
CA VAL A 72 -46.69 -43.65 -61.30
C VAL A 72 -47.00 -42.84 -60.04
N PHE A 73 -48.27 -42.77 -59.65
CA PHE A 73 -48.68 -42.32 -58.33
C PHE A 73 -49.00 -43.54 -57.46
N ASN A 74 -48.19 -43.79 -56.44
CA ASN A 74 -48.44 -44.86 -55.48
C ASN A 74 -49.51 -44.42 -54.48
N SER A 75 -50.71 -44.97 -54.60
CA SER A 75 -51.87 -44.62 -53.77
C SER A 75 -51.78 -45.16 -52.35
N THR A 76 -50.98 -46.20 -52.10
CA THR A 76 -50.71 -46.75 -50.76
C THR A 76 -49.71 -45.88 -50.00
N ALA A 77 -48.65 -45.41 -50.68
CA ALA A 77 -47.60 -44.58 -50.09
C ALA A 77 -47.90 -43.07 -50.15
N GLY A 78 -48.89 -42.65 -50.95
CA GLY A 78 -49.32 -41.25 -51.04
C GLY A 78 -48.35 -40.33 -51.78
N GLY A 79 -47.71 -40.80 -52.86
CA GLY A 79 -46.72 -39.99 -53.59
C GLY A 79 -46.43 -40.47 -55.00
N PHE A 80 -45.76 -39.62 -55.79
CA PHE A 80 -45.24 -39.99 -57.11
C PHE A 80 -43.97 -40.83 -56.97
N PHE A 81 -43.83 -41.86 -57.78
CA PHE A 81 -42.65 -42.73 -57.87
C PHE A 81 -42.23 -42.84 -59.34
N TYR A 82 -40.93 -42.85 -59.58
CA TYR A 82 -40.37 -43.25 -60.86
C TYR A 82 -39.51 -44.49 -60.71
N PHE A 83 -39.47 -45.34 -61.73
CA PHE A 83 -38.53 -46.45 -61.75
C PHE A 83 -37.15 -45.95 -62.23
N ASP A 84 -36.10 -46.10 -61.44
CA ASP A 84 -34.76 -45.59 -61.81
C ASP A 84 -33.98 -46.56 -62.73
N GLY A 85 -34.59 -47.68 -63.09
CA GLY A 85 -33.94 -48.78 -63.82
C GLY A 85 -33.63 -49.98 -62.93
N THR A 86 -33.66 -49.80 -61.61
CA THR A 86 -33.41 -50.86 -60.61
C THR A 86 -34.50 -50.95 -59.55
N VAL A 87 -34.96 -49.83 -59.01
CA VAL A 87 -35.96 -49.76 -57.95
C VAL A 87 -36.95 -48.62 -58.18
N TRP A 88 -38.12 -48.72 -57.54
CA TRP A 88 -39.09 -47.63 -57.50
C TRP A 88 -38.63 -46.57 -56.49
N THR A 89 -38.32 -45.38 -56.98
CA THR A 89 -37.79 -44.25 -56.20
C THR A 89 -38.85 -43.15 -56.10
N PRO A 90 -39.16 -42.64 -54.89
CA PRO A 90 -40.12 -41.54 -54.75
C PRO A 90 -39.58 -40.27 -55.42
N LEU A 91 -40.45 -39.59 -56.17
CA LEU A 91 -40.12 -38.34 -56.87
C LEU A 91 -39.90 -37.16 -55.91
N SER A 92 -40.49 -37.21 -54.72
CA SER A 92 -40.12 -36.28 -53.64
C SER A 92 -38.96 -36.85 -52.84
N MET A 93 -37.86 -36.10 -52.72
CA MET A 93 -36.88 -36.35 -51.66
C MET A 93 -37.65 -36.41 -50.34
N GLY A 94 -37.40 -37.42 -49.50
CA GLY A 94 -38.17 -37.71 -48.29
C GLY A 94 -38.29 -36.51 -47.33
N PRO A 95 -38.99 -36.66 -46.19
CA PRO A 95 -39.24 -35.56 -45.27
C PRO A 95 -37.93 -35.00 -44.69
N GLY A 96 -37.38 -33.98 -45.33
CA GLY A 96 -36.23 -33.22 -44.84
C GLY A 96 -36.64 -32.22 -43.76
N TRP A 97 -35.64 -31.54 -43.20
CA TRP A 97 -35.92 -30.38 -42.35
C TRP A 97 -36.41 -29.21 -43.21
N ARG A 98 -37.64 -28.75 -42.98
CA ARG A 98 -38.24 -27.67 -43.76
C ARG A 98 -37.73 -26.31 -43.29
N LEU A 99 -37.71 -25.31 -44.18
CA LEU A 99 -37.33 -23.93 -43.84
C LEU A 99 -38.22 -23.30 -42.75
N ALA A 100 -39.48 -23.72 -42.69
CA ALA A 100 -40.43 -23.31 -41.66
C ALA A 100 -40.44 -24.23 -40.41
N GLY A 101 -39.55 -25.22 -40.36
CA GLY A 101 -39.53 -26.25 -39.32
C GLY A 101 -40.52 -27.40 -39.55
N ASN A 102 -40.40 -28.43 -38.71
CA ASN A 102 -41.22 -29.64 -38.72
C ASN A 102 -42.01 -29.75 -37.40
N SER A 103 -43.27 -30.16 -37.43
CA SER A 103 -44.11 -30.44 -36.24
C SER A 103 -44.21 -31.94 -35.95
N GLY A 104 -44.35 -32.33 -34.68
CA GLY A 104 -44.60 -33.73 -34.29
C GLY A 104 -43.36 -34.64 -34.38
N THR A 105 -42.17 -34.09 -34.17
CA THR A 105 -40.92 -34.86 -34.24
C THR A 105 -40.80 -35.89 -33.11
N ASP A 106 -40.24 -37.07 -33.41
CA ASP A 106 -39.84 -38.09 -32.45
C ASP A 106 -38.34 -37.93 -32.08
N PRO A 107 -38.00 -37.50 -30.84
CA PRO A 107 -36.61 -37.28 -30.43
C PRO A 107 -35.76 -38.56 -30.36
N ALA A 108 -36.36 -39.76 -30.39
CA ALA A 108 -35.61 -41.02 -30.39
C ALA A 108 -35.04 -41.39 -31.77
N THR A 109 -35.66 -40.92 -32.85
CA THR A 109 -35.35 -41.35 -34.22
C THR A 109 -35.12 -40.21 -35.21
N GLN A 110 -35.54 -38.98 -34.88
CA GLN A 110 -35.48 -37.83 -35.79
C GLN A 110 -34.59 -36.72 -35.23
N PHE A 111 -33.60 -36.29 -36.03
CA PHE A 111 -32.63 -35.26 -35.63
C PHE A 111 -32.07 -34.50 -36.85
N ILE A 112 -31.47 -33.34 -36.60
CA ILE A 112 -30.64 -32.62 -37.57
C ILE A 112 -29.20 -33.07 -37.35
N GLY A 113 -28.63 -33.84 -38.28
CA GLY A 113 -27.27 -34.36 -38.11
C GLY A 113 -26.87 -35.39 -39.16
N THR A 114 -25.79 -36.11 -38.87
CA THR A 114 -25.22 -37.20 -39.66
C THR A 114 -25.36 -38.53 -38.92
N THR A 115 -25.44 -39.64 -39.64
CA THR A 115 -25.47 -41.00 -39.08
C THR A 115 -24.12 -41.70 -39.14
N ASP A 116 -23.12 -41.05 -39.73
CA ASP A 116 -21.76 -41.54 -39.90
C ASP A 116 -20.75 -40.61 -39.20
N ALA A 117 -19.46 -40.90 -39.33
CA ALA A 117 -18.39 -40.09 -38.72
C ALA A 117 -18.10 -38.77 -39.48
N GLN A 118 -19.09 -38.23 -40.21
CA GLN A 118 -18.96 -36.94 -40.89
C GLN A 118 -19.47 -35.80 -40.01
N SER A 119 -18.89 -34.61 -40.19
CA SER A 119 -19.23 -33.42 -39.42
C SER A 119 -20.47 -32.70 -39.98
N LEU A 120 -21.36 -32.24 -39.11
CA LEU A 120 -22.47 -31.36 -39.49
C LEU A 120 -21.95 -29.93 -39.68
N ASN A 121 -22.17 -29.31 -40.83
CA ASN A 121 -21.70 -27.97 -41.16
C ASN A 121 -22.85 -27.00 -41.45
N PHE A 122 -22.79 -25.80 -40.89
CA PHE A 122 -23.73 -24.70 -41.13
C PHE A 122 -23.07 -23.65 -42.02
N ARG A 123 -23.82 -23.07 -42.98
CA ARG A 123 -23.32 -22.06 -43.92
C ARG A 123 -24.30 -20.90 -44.11
N VAL A 124 -23.75 -19.70 -44.35
CA VAL A 124 -24.49 -18.50 -44.77
C VAL A 124 -23.75 -17.90 -45.97
N ASN A 125 -24.44 -17.63 -47.07
CA ASN A 125 -23.80 -17.16 -48.32
C ASN A 125 -22.61 -18.04 -48.76
N ASN A 126 -22.73 -19.36 -48.61
CA ASN A 126 -21.66 -20.34 -48.86
C ASN A 126 -20.37 -20.16 -48.00
N LEU A 127 -20.41 -19.34 -46.95
CA LEU A 127 -19.34 -19.22 -45.97
C LEU A 127 -19.58 -20.15 -44.77
N PRO A 128 -18.53 -20.82 -44.23
CA PRO A 128 -18.65 -21.55 -42.97
C PRO A 128 -19.24 -20.65 -41.89
N SER A 129 -20.31 -21.09 -41.23
CA SER A 129 -21.02 -20.32 -40.20
C SER A 129 -21.33 -21.14 -38.94
N GLY A 130 -20.61 -22.25 -38.78
CA GLY A 130 -20.72 -23.16 -37.65
C GLY A 130 -20.53 -24.61 -38.06
N TYR A 131 -20.27 -25.46 -37.08
CA TYR A 131 -20.18 -26.91 -37.26
C TYR A 131 -20.33 -27.65 -35.93
N ILE A 132 -20.63 -28.94 -36.02
CA ILE A 132 -20.42 -29.94 -34.98
C ILE A 132 -19.48 -31.00 -35.58
N LYS A 133 -18.22 -31.02 -35.15
CA LYS A 133 -17.22 -31.92 -35.72
C LYS A 133 -17.29 -33.30 -35.12
N ALA A 134 -17.22 -34.31 -35.98
CA ALA A 134 -17.02 -35.70 -35.59
C ALA A 134 -15.57 -35.97 -35.16
N ALA A 135 -15.34 -37.09 -34.48
CA ALA A 135 -14.00 -37.52 -34.07
C ALA A 135 -13.04 -37.64 -35.27
N PRO A 136 -11.74 -37.36 -35.10
CA PRO A 136 -11.05 -37.07 -33.84
C PRO A 136 -11.02 -35.57 -33.45
N VAL A 137 -11.61 -34.68 -34.25
CA VAL A 137 -11.50 -33.21 -34.09
C VAL A 137 -12.71 -32.61 -33.38
N LEU A 138 -13.19 -33.30 -32.33
CA LEU A 138 -14.42 -32.99 -31.58
C LEU A 138 -14.48 -31.52 -31.16
N SER A 139 -15.18 -30.67 -31.89
CA SER A 139 -15.24 -29.22 -31.66
C SER A 139 -16.59 -28.67 -32.14
N VAL A 140 -17.04 -27.56 -31.55
CA VAL A 140 -18.28 -26.87 -31.92
C VAL A 140 -18.00 -25.44 -32.34
N ALA A 141 -18.65 -25.00 -33.41
CA ALA A 141 -18.63 -23.61 -33.81
C ALA A 141 -20.01 -23.09 -34.20
N TYR A 142 -20.28 -21.82 -33.96
CA TYR A 142 -21.51 -21.15 -34.34
C TYR A 142 -21.28 -19.66 -34.62
N GLY A 143 -21.68 -19.18 -35.80
CA GLY A 143 -21.48 -17.80 -36.25
C GLY A 143 -20.63 -17.73 -37.53
N THR A 144 -20.82 -16.67 -38.32
CA THR A 144 -20.12 -16.50 -39.61
C THR A 144 -18.61 -16.54 -39.42
N LEU A 145 -17.95 -17.45 -40.12
CA LEU A 145 -16.52 -17.76 -40.07
C LEU A 145 -15.99 -18.22 -38.70
N ALA A 146 -16.87 -18.57 -37.77
CA ALA A 146 -16.48 -19.16 -36.49
C ALA A 146 -15.75 -20.49 -36.73
N GLY A 147 -14.54 -20.61 -36.20
CA GLY A 147 -13.69 -21.80 -36.34
C GLY A 147 -13.36 -22.17 -37.79
N ALA A 148 -13.49 -21.27 -38.76
CA ALA A 148 -13.43 -21.61 -40.19
C ALA A 148 -12.10 -22.26 -40.65
N THR A 149 -10.99 -21.98 -39.97
CA THR A 149 -9.71 -22.68 -40.20
C THR A 149 -9.25 -23.53 -39.01
N ASN A 150 -10.13 -23.71 -38.02
CA ASN A 150 -9.83 -24.43 -36.78
C ASN A 150 -9.50 -25.90 -37.08
N GLY A 151 -8.22 -26.27 -36.95
CA GLY A 151 -7.75 -27.66 -37.04
C GLY A 151 -7.72 -28.38 -35.67
N GLY A 152 -7.99 -27.65 -34.59
CA GLY A 152 -7.90 -28.09 -33.22
C GLY A 152 -9.10 -28.91 -32.70
N THR A 153 -8.80 -29.83 -31.79
CA THR A 153 -9.77 -30.70 -31.10
C THR A 153 -10.21 -30.09 -29.77
N ARG A 154 -11.46 -30.33 -29.35
CA ARG A 154 -12.08 -29.89 -28.08
C ARG A 154 -12.23 -28.38 -27.96
N GLY A 155 -12.50 -27.69 -29.07
CA GLY A 155 -12.72 -26.24 -29.10
C GLY A 155 -14.20 -25.84 -29.10
N VAL A 156 -14.52 -24.73 -28.45
CA VAL A 156 -15.79 -24.00 -28.58
C VAL A 156 -15.50 -22.67 -29.29
N SER A 157 -16.23 -22.35 -30.36
CA SER A 157 -16.07 -21.08 -31.10
C SER A 157 -17.43 -20.48 -31.44
N ILE A 158 -17.90 -19.53 -30.65
CA ILE A 158 -19.23 -18.93 -30.79
C ILE A 158 -19.09 -17.43 -31.03
N GLY A 159 -19.63 -16.93 -32.13
CA GLY A 159 -19.55 -15.52 -32.53
C GLY A 159 -18.87 -15.36 -33.89
N ALA A 160 -19.14 -14.22 -34.56
CA ALA A 160 -18.55 -13.93 -35.85
C ALA A 160 -17.01 -13.93 -35.76
N GLU A 161 -16.36 -14.70 -36.62
CA GLU A 161 -14.90 -14.88 -36.67
C GLU A 161 -14.23 -15.39 -35.38
N ALA A 162 -14.99 -15.90 -34.41
CA ALA A 162 -14.43 -16.51 -33.20
C ALA A 162 -13.53 -17.69 -33.58
N GLY A 163 -12.27 -17.69 -33.11
CA GLY A 163 -11.29 -18.73 -33.44
C GLY A 163 -11.01 -18.92 -34.93
N ARG A 164 -11.23 -17.90 -35.79
CA ARG A 164 -11.14 -18.05 -37.25
C ARG A 164 -9.81 -18.59 -37.73
N PHE A 165 -8.68 -18.11 -37.20
CA PHE A 165 -7.31 -18.45 -37.65
C PHE A 165 -6.54 -19.37 -36.68
N THR A 166 -7.23 -20.19 -35.88
CA THR A 166 -6.59 -21.19 -35.04
C THR A 166 -6.14 -22.39 -35.90
N THR A 167 -4.85 -22.72 -35.91
CA THR A 167 -4.30 -23.83 -36.71
C THR A 167 -4.20 -25.15 -35.90
N VAL A 168 -3.75 -26.22 -36.56
CA VAL A 168 -3.93 -27.64 -36.20
C VAL A 168 -3.30 -28.09 -34.87
N ALA A 169 -2.50 -27.27 -34.20
CA ALA A 169 -1.83 -27.64 -32.93
C ALA A 169 -2.57 -27.19 -31.66
N GLY A 170 -3.55 -26.28 -31.75
CA GLY A 170 -4.27 -25.76 -30.59
C GLY A 170 -5.43 -26.64 -30.14
N THR A 171 -5.48 -27.09 -28.88
CA THR A 171 -6.60 -27.87 -28.33
C THR A 171 -7.20 -27.21 -27.10
N ASP A 172 -8.44 -27.60 -26.77
CA ASP A 172 -9.10 -27.21 -25.51
C ASP A 172 -9.24 -25.69 -25.32
N ASN A 173 -9.69 -24.99 -26.35
CA ASN A 173 -9.93 -23.56 -26.29
C ASN A 173 -11.43 -23.22 -26.26
N THR A 174 -11.82 -22.22 -25.47
CA THR A 174 -13.18 -21.66 -25.46
C THR A 174 -13.14 -20.23 -25.96
N TYR A 175 -13.76 -19.97 -27.11
CA TYR A 175 -13.90 -18.64 -27.70
C TYR A 175 -15.38 -18.28 -27.83
N VAL A 176 -15.82 -17.24 -27.14
CA VAL A 176 -17.22 -16.79 -27.15
C VAL A 176 -17.27 -15.28 -27.29
N GLY A 177 -17.76 -14.76 -28.42
CA GLY A 177 -17.80 -13.35 -28.76
C GLY A 177 -17.26 -13.09 -30.16
N ALA A 178 -17.63 -11.96 -30.75
CA ALA A 178 -17.10 -11.56 -32.05
C ALA A 178 -15.57 -11.41 -31.98
N GLU A 179 -14.85 -12.06 -32.90
CA GLU A 179 -13.39 -12.09 -32.98
C GLU A 179 -12.65 -12.62 -31.73
N ALA A 180 -13.34 -13.28 -30.80
CA ALA A 180 -12.68 -13.91 -29.65
C ALA A 180 -11.66 -14.94 -30.15
N GLY A 181 -10.39 -14.81 -29.72
CA GLY A 181 -9.31 -15.70 -30.15
C GLY A 181 -9.01 -15.73 -31.66
N ARG A 182 -9.44 -14.72 -32.44
CA ARG A 182 -9.40 -14.74 -33.90
C ARG A 182 -8.04 -15.14 -34.49
N MET A 183 -6.92 -14.66 -33.93
CA MET A 183 -5.54 -14.92 -34.40
C MET A 183 -4.76 -15.92 -33.52
N ASN A 184 -5.42 -16.73 -32.70
CA ASN A 184 -4.72 -17.68 -31.82
C ASN A 184 -4.27 -18.96 -32.55
N ALA A 185 -3.25 -18.84 -33.41
CA ALA A 185 -2.84 -19.90 -34.34
C ALA A 185 -2.44 -21.23 -33.68
N ASN A 186 -1.65 -21.22 -32.60
CA ASN A 186 -1.12 -22.46 -31.99
C ASN A 186 -1.35 -22.54 -30.48
N GLY A 187 -2.30 -21.76 -29.96
CA GLY A 187 -2.59 -21.74 -28.54
C GLY A 187 -3.48 -22.88 -28.10
N SER A 188 -3.23 -23.40 -26.89
CA SER A 188 -4.06 -24.42 -26.24
C SER A 188 -4.49 -23.94 -24.85
N PHE A 189 -5.59 -24.49 -24.34
CA PHE A 189 -6.07 -24.24 -22.98
C PHE A 189 -6.47 -22.78 -22.70
N ASN A 190 -6.90 -22.03 -23.71
CA ASN A 190 -7.32 -20.63 -23.52
C ASN A 190 -8.84 -20.51 -23.38
N THR A 191 -9.29 -19.61 -22.51
CA THR A 191 -10.70 -19.22 -22.36
C THR A 191 -10.85 -17.74 -22.67
N PHE A 192 -11.34 -17.39 -23.85
CA PHE A 192 -11.61 -16.02 -24.27
C PHE A 192 -13.10 -15.78 -24.45
N ILE A 193 -13.69 -14.94 -23.60
CA ILE A 193 -15.12 -14.64 -23.59
C ILE A 193 -15.30 -13.12 -23.63
N GLY A 194 -15.93 -12.62 -24.68
CA GLY A 194 -16.12 -11.21 -24.97
C GLY A 194 -15.67 -10.85 -26.38
N ALA A 195 -16.25 -9.79 -26.95
CA ALA A 195 -15.81 -9.30 -28.27
C ALA A 195 -14.33 -8.86 -28.20
N ASN A 196 -13.51 -9.32 -29.15
CA ASN A 196 -12.06 -9.09 -29.23
C ASN A 196 -11.23 -9.63 -28.05
N ALA A 197 -11.78 -10.48 -27.18
CA ALA A 197 -11.01 -11.11 -26.12
C ALA A 197 -9.91 -12.00 -26.72
N GLY A 198 -8.64 -11.76 -26.36
CA GLY A 198 -7.49 -12.51 -26.89
C GLY A 198 -7.32 -12.47 -28.42
N VAL A 199 -7.80 -11.41 -29.10
CA VAL A 199 -7.87 -11.37 -30.58
C VAL A 199 -6.51 -11.54 -31.27
N ALA A 200 -5.44 -10.92 -30.77
CA ALA A 200 -4.09 -10.95 -31.35
C ALA A 200 -3.14 -11.82 -30.50
N ALA A 201 -3.53 -13.07 -30.28
CA ALA A 201 -2.80 -13.97 -29.38
C ALA A 201 -2.10 -15.16 -30.07
N PRO A 202 -1.27 -14.95 -31.12
CA PRO A 202 -0.58 -16.05 -31.79
C PRO A 202 0.33 -16.73 -30.75
N PHE A 203 0.18 -18.03 -30.57
CA PHE A 203 0.97 -18.89 -29.66
C PHE A 203 0.66 -18.80 -28.16
N SER A 204 -0.39 -18.10 -27.72
CA SER A 204 -0.74 -17.98 -26.30
C SER A 204 -1.28 -19.30 -25.70
N GLN A 205 -0.89 -19.70 -24.49
CA GLN A 205 -1.42 -20.92 -23.85
C GLN A 205 -1.84 -20.67 -22.41
N ALA A 206 -2.85 -21.42 -21.96
CA ALA A 206 -3.37 -21.40 -20.59
C ALA A 206 -3.85 -20.01 -20.11
N ASN A 207 -4.33 -19.14 -21.02
CA ASN A 207 -4.82 -17.81 -20.65
C ASN A 207 -6.34 -17.78 -20.48
N THR A 208 -6.81 -17.03 -19.49
CA THR A 208 -8.23 -16.69 -19.31
C THR A 208 -8.40 -15.20 -19.58
N ALA A 209 -9.26 -14.82 -20.52
CA ALA A 209 -9.61 -13.43 -20.81
C ALA A 209 -11.13 -13.28 -20.93
N ILE A 210 -11.77 -12.65 -19.95
CA ILE A 210 -13.23 -12.50 -19.85
C ILE A 210 -13.57 -11.01 -19.81
N GLY A 211 -14.18 -10.50 -20.88
CA GLY A 211 -14.55 -9.10 -21.06
C GLY A 211 -14.26 -8.62 -22.49
N ARG A 212 -14.94 -7.55 -22.92
CA ARG A 212 -14.63 -6.93 -24.23
C ARG A 212 -13.16 -6.51 -24.24
N SER A 213 -12.41 -6.95 -25.26
CA SER A 213 -10.99 -6.67 -25.47
C SER A 213 -10.05 -7.07 -24.32
N ALA A 214 -10.49 -7.94 -23.40
CA ALA A 214 -9.60 -8.46 -22.37
C ALA A 214 -8.43 -9.22 -23.02
N GLY A 215 -7.19 -8.92 -22.61
CA GLY A 215 -5.97 -9.55 -23.13
C GLY A 215 -5.81 -9.49 -24.65
N SER A 216 -6.35 -8.46 -25.33
CA SER A 216 -6.45 -8.45 -26.80
C SER A 216 -5.10 -8.47 -27.53
N TRP A 217 -4.00 -8.13 -26.85
CA TRP A 217 -2.67 -7.95 -27.45
C TRP A 217 -1.61 -8.98 -27.03
N LEU A 218 -2.02 -10.11 -26.46
CA LEU A 218 -1.16 -11.19 -25.95
C LEU A 218 -0.32 -11.91 -27.04
N ASN A 219 0.72 -11.28 -27.56
CA ASN A 219 1.60 -11.85 -28.58
C ASN A 219 2.67 -12.82 -28.02
N GLY A 220 2.71 -14.06 -28.55
CA GLY A 220 3.93 -14.84 -28.76
C GLY A 220 4.58 -15.58 -27.60
N ALA A 221 4.40 -15.16 -26.34
CA ALA A 221 5.01 -15.84 -25.18
C ALA A 221 4.22 -15.72 -23.87
N GLY A 222 3.07 -15.04 -23.88
CA GLY A 222 2.25 -14.88 -22.67
C GLY A 222 1.53 -16.16 -22.28
N LEU A 223 2.01 -16.80 -21.22
CA LEU A 223 1.47 -18.05 -20.67
C LEU A 223 0.79 -17.80 -19.34
N GLY A 224 -0.37 -18.42 -19.11
CA GLY A 224 -0.97 -18.48 -17.77
C GLY A 224 -1.50 -17.16 -17.22
N ASN A 225 -1.91 -16.21 -18.07
CA ASN A 225 -2.49 -14.95 -17.62
C ASN A 225 -4.00 -15.07 -17.36
N THR A 226 -4.51 -14.35 -16.36
CA THR A 226 -5.94 -14.27 -16.05
C THR A 226 -6.39 -12.82 -16.09
N PHE A 227 -7.25 -12.47 -17.05
CA PHE A 227 -7.84 -11.16 -17.21
C PHE A 227 -9.36 -11.24 -17.14
N VAL A 228 -9.95 -10.53 -16.19
CA VAL A 228 -11.40 -10.50 -15.99
C VAL A 228 -11.85 -9.05 -15.83
N GLY A 229 -12.56 -8.55 -16.83
CA GLY A 229 -13.00 -7.16 -16.94
C GLY A 229 -12.88 -6.63 -18.37
N THR A 230 -13.69 -5.63 -18.72
CA THR A 230 -13.55 -4.94 -20.01
C THR A 230 -12.21 -4.22 -20.09
N ASP A 231 -11.49 -4.43 -21.19
CA ASP A 231 -10.14 -3.91 -21.47
C ASP A 231 -9.08 -4.29 -20.40
N ALA A 232 -9.31 -5.37 -19.63
CA ALA A 232 -8.36 -5.87 -18.64
C ALA A 232 -7.12 -6.47 -19.32
N GLY A 233 -5.93 -6.01 -18.91
CA GLY A 233 -4.66 -6.52 -19.43
C GLY A 233 -4.39 -6.18 -20.90
N ILE A 234 -5.05 -5.14 -21.42
CA ILE A 234 -4.97 -4.75 -22.84
C ILE A 234 -3.55 -4.32 -23.25
N ASP A 235 -2.72 -3.87 -22.33
CA ASP A 235 -1.35 -3.43 -22.60
C ASP A 235 -0.29 -4.54 -22.47
N LEU A 236 -0.68 -5.73 -22.00
CA LEU A 236 0.24 -6.85 -21.86
C LEU A 236 0.40 -7.60 -23.19
N THR A 237 1.64 -7.71 -23.67
CA THR A 237 1.97 -8.34 -24.95
C THR A 237 2.64 -9.71 -24.80
N THR A 238 3.80 -9.79 -24.16
CA THR A 238 4.59 -11.03 -24.02
C THR A 238 4.65 -11.58 -22.59
N GLY A 239 4.12 -10.83 -21.61
CA GLY A 239 4.17 -11.19 -20.19
C GLY A 239 3.40 -12.45 -19.81
N SER A 240 3.85 -13.12 -18.74
CA SER A 240 3.33 -14.44 -18.30
C SER A 240 2.96 -14.47 -16.82
N ARG A 241 1.99 -15.31 -16.45
CA ARG A 241 1.53 -15.55 -15.07
C ARG A 241 1.02 -14.28 -14.37
N ASN A 242 0.38 -13.39 -15.14
CA ASN A 242 -0.18 -12.16 -14.61
C ASN A 242 -1.68 -12.28 -14.35
N THR A 243 -2.17 -11.57 -13.34
CA THR A 243 -3.60 -11.53 -12.99
C THR A 243 -4.13 -10.10 -13.01
N GLY A 244 -5.05 -9.79 -13.91
CA GLY A 244 -5.78 -8.52 -13.95
C GLY A 244 -7.27 -8.73 -13.67
N LEU A 245 -7.76 -8.23 -12.54
CA LEU A 245 -9.17 -8.34 -12.16
C LEU A 245 -9.77 -6.94 -12.02
N GLY A 246 -10.63 -6.52 -12.96
CA GLY A 246 -11.33 -5.24 -12.94
C GLY A 246 -11.40 -4.56 -14.31
N PHE A 247 -12.23 -3.52 -14.39
CA PHE A 247 -12.32 -2.67 -15.59
C PHE A 247 -11.00 -1.95 -15.84
N MET A 248 -10.43 -2.07 -17.05
CA MET A 248 -9.19 -1.40 -17.46
C MET A 248 -7.99 -1.65 -16.54
N THR A 249 -7.79 -2.85 -15.98
CA THR A 249 -6.53 -3.16 -15.30
C THR A 249 -5.36 -3.10 -16.29
N ARG A 250 -4.22 -2.53 -15.87
CA ARG A 250 -3.03 -2.33 -16.72
C ARG A 250 -1.75 -2.93 -16.15
N PHE A 251 -0.84 -3.25 -17.07
CA PHE A 251 0.49 -3.78 -16.81
C PHE A 251 1.47 -2.85 -17.51
N GLY A 252 2.07 -1.91 -16.76
CA GLY A 252 2.84 -0.78 -17.28
C GLY A 252 4.04 -1.12 -18.18
N SER A 253 4.32 -2.41 -18.40
CA SER A 253 5.19 -2.95 -19.44
C SER A 253 4.54 -4.20 -20.06
N GLY A 254 4.74 -4.40 -21.37
CA GLY A 254 4.19 -5.54 -22.10
C GLY A 254 4.74 -6.91 -21.68
N SER A 255 5.86 -6.96 -20.95
CA SER A 255 6.61 -8.18 -20.64
C SER A 255 6.62 -8.55 -19.16
N LEU A 256 5.72 -7.99 -18.34
CA LEU A 256 5.70 -8.29 -16.90
C LEU A 256 5.44 -9.78 -16.61
N THR A 257 5.98 -10.27 -15.50
CA THR A 257 5.76 -11.63 -15.04
C THR A 257 5.36 -11.68 -13.58
N ASP A 258 4.47 -12.61 -13.23
CA ASP A 258 4.04 -12.81 -11.83
C ASP A 258 3.50 -11.53 -11.19
N ALA A 259 2.86 -10.67 -11.99
CA ALA A 259 2.30 -9.40 -11.55
C ALA A 259 0.78 -9.49 -11.41
N THR A 260 0.22 -8.84 -10.39
CA THR A 260 -1.22 -8.84 -10.13
C THR A 260 -1.75 -7.43 -9.97
N ALA A 261 -2.81 -7.09 -10.69
CA ALA A 261 -3.57 -5.85 -10.54
C ALA A 261 -5.04 -6.18 -10.26
N VAL A 262 -5.56 -5.72 -9.12
CA VAL A 262 -6.96 -5.96 -8.71
C VAL A 262 -7.65 -4.63 -8.47
N GLY A 263 -8.82 -4.43 -9.06
CA GLY A 263 -9.63 -3.21 -8.96
C GLY A 263 -9.70 -2.44 -10.29
N ALA A 264 -10.79 -1.69 -10.48
CA ALA A 264 -10.96 -0.87 -11.67
C ALA A 264 -9.80 0.13 -11.81
N ARG A 265 -9.15 0.16 -12.98
CA ARG A 265 -7.98 0.98 -13.29
C ARG A 265 -6.74 0.71 -12.42
N ALA A 266 -6.68 -0.41 -11.70
CA ALA A 266 -5.43 -0.81 -11.04
C ALA A 266 -4.32 -1.00 -12.09
N GLN A 267 -3.10 -0.53 -11.79
CA GLN A 267 -1.95 -0.67 -12.66
C GLN A 267 -0.75 -1.19 -11.87
N VAL A 268 -0.20 -2.32 -12.30
CA VAL A 268 1.07 -2.86 -11.80
C VAL A 268 2.16 -2.59 -12.84
N SER A 269 3.33 -2.12 -12.41
CA SER A 269 4.39 -1.67 -13.34
C SER A 269 5.71 -2.41 -13.16
N GLN A 270 5.71 -3.52 -12.41
CA GLN A 270 6.88 -4.38 -12.22
C GLN A 270 6.47 -5.84 -12.04
N SER A 271 7.38 -6.75 -12.35
CA SER A 271 7.21 -8.19 -12.09
C SER A 271 7.19 -8.49 -10.60
N HIS A 272 6.62 -9.64 -10.21
CA HIS A 272 6.58 -10.13 -8.83
C HIS A 272 5.92 -9.16 -7.83
N ALA A 273 4.92 -8.41 -8.28
CA ALA A 273 4.24 -7.41 -7.46
C ALA A 273 2.72 -7.53 -7.54
N ILE A 274 2.06 -7.13 -6.46
CA ILE A 274 0.59 -7.04 -6.38
C ILE A 274 0.22 -5.58 -6.11
N VAL A 275 -0.66 -5.03 -6.95
CA VAL A 275 -1.32 -3.73 -6.74
C VAL A 275 -2.81 -3.97 -6.48
N LEU A 276 -3.26 -3.57 -5.29
CA LEU A 276 -4.65 -3.67 -4.86
C LEU A 276 -5.31 -2.29 -4.92
N GLY A 277 -6.08 -2.07 -5.97
CA GLY A 277 -6.87 -0.86 -6.21
C GLY A 277 -6.22 0.13 -7.18
N ALA A 278 -7.01 1.14 -7.54
CA ALA A 278 -6.55 2.24 -8.38
C ALA A 278 -5.62 3.18 -7.61
N ILE A 279 -4.72 3.87 -8.31
CA ILE A 279 -3.82 4.89 -7.74
C ILE A 279 -4.12 6.22 -8.45
N ALA A 280 -4.43 7.27 -7.70
CA ALA A 280 -4.73 8.59 -8.27
C ALA A 280 -3.58 9.07 -9.20
N GLY A 281 -3.94 9.50 -10.41
CA GLY A 281 -3.00 9.93 -11.44
C GLY A 281 -2.40 8.81 -12.30
N GLN A 282 -2.60 7.54 -11.93
CA GLN A 282 -2.16 6.38 -12.73
C GLN A 282 -3.33 5.78 -13.49
N ASN A 283 -3.10 5.28 -14.71
CA ASN A 283 -4.14 4.63 -15.52
C ASN A 283 -5.47 5.42 -15.65
N GLY A 284 -5.40 6.75 -15.58
CA GLY A 284 -6.55 7.65 -15.58
C GLY A 284 -7.48 7.52 -14.36
N ALA A 285 -7.02 6.94 -13.25
CA ALA A 285 -7.76 6.94 -12.00
C ALA A 285 -7.70 8.32 -11.32
N THR A 286 -8.83 8.78 -10.79
CA THR A 286 -8.95 10.08 -10.11
C THR A 286 -8.73 10.00 -8.61
N VAL A 287 -8.84 8.81 -8.03
CA VAL A 287 -8.69 8.55 -6.59
C VAL A 287 -7.85 7.31 -6.36
N THR A 288 -7.13 7.28 -5.24
CA THR A 288 -6.44 6.08 -4.76
C THR A 288 -7.41 5.26 -3.95
N ALA A 289 -7.52 3.97 -4.25
CA ALA A 289 -8.38 3.06 -3.50
C ALA A 289 -7.74 2.69 -2.16
N SER A 290 -8.57 2.56 -1.13
CA SER A 290 -8.17 2.01 0.17
C SER A 290 -8.52 0.53 0.27
N VAL A 291 -7.65 -0.25 0.92
CA VAL A 291 -7.81 -1.68 1.13
C VAL A 291 -8.28 -1.93 2.56
N GLY A 292 -9.49 -2.48 2.68
CA GLY A 292 -10.08 -2.92 3.96
C GLY A 292 -9.99 -4.43 4.14
N ILE A 293 -9.56 -4.90 5.31
CA ILE A 293 -9.65 -6.30 5.73
C ILE A 293 -10.47 -6.33 7.02
N GLY A 294 -11.63 -6.99 7.00
CA GLY A 294 -12.55 -6.99 8.15
C GLY A 294 -13.37 -5.71 8.34
N THR A 295 -13.32 -4.78 7.38
CA THR A 295 -14.08 -3.53 7.38
C THR A 295 -14.55 -3.16 5.99
N GLN A 296 -15.77 -2.60 5.90
CA GLN A 296 -16.35 -2.09 4.65
C GLN A 296 -16.04 -0.60 4.43
N THR A 297 -15.56 0.10 5.46
CA THR A 297 -15.24 1.53 5.43
C THR A 297 -13.79 1.73 5.91
N PRO A 298 -12.79 1.45 5.06
CA PRO A 298 -11.40 1.74 5.38
C PRO A 298 -11.24 3.21 5.72
N LEU A 299 -10.69 3.53 6.91
CA LEU A 299 -10.42 4.90 7.33
C LEU A 299 -9.02 5.35 6.89
N GLU A 300 -8.19 4.40 6.48
CA GLU A 300 -6.81 4.57 6.03
C GLU A 300 -6.57 3.78 4.74
N ARG A 301 -5.45 4.03 4.06
CA ARG A 301 -5.11 3.32 2.80
C ARG A 301 -5.08 1.79 2.98
N PHE A 302 -4.63 1.32 4.14
CA PHE A 302 -4.68 -0.09 4.52
C PHE A 302 -5.27 -0.21 5.92
N HIS A 303 -6.53 -0.64 6.02
CA HIS A 303 -7.27 -0.72 7.29
C HIS A 303 -7.64 -2.19 7.58
N VAL A 304 -7.02 -2.78 8.60
CA VAL A 304 -7.32 -4.13 9.07
C VAL A 304 -8.05 -4.06 10.41
N VAL A 305 -9.31 -4.52 10.46
CA VAL A 305 -10.06 -4.71 11.69
C VAL A 305 -9.90 -6.17 12.12
N GLY A 306 -9.00 -6.41 13.09
CA GLY A 306 -8.64 -7.74 13.56
C GLY A 306 -7.15 -7.86 13.88
N ARG A 307 -6.62 -9.09 13.87
CA ARG A 307 -5.18 -9.36 14.07
C ARG A 307 -4.48 -9.47 12.72
N ALA A 308 -3.35 -8.78 12.56
CA ALA A 308 -2.41 -8.97 11.46
C ALA A 308 -1.06 -9.47 12.01
N LEU A 309 -0.46 -10.46 11.36
CA LEU A 309 0.89 -10.96 11.69
C LEU A 309 1.82 -10.58 10.54
N PHE A 310 2.88 -9.81 10.84
CA PHE A 310 3.95 -9.50 9.90
C PHE A 310 5.23 -10.20 10.36
N HIS A 311 5.85 -11.02 9.51
CA HIS A 311 7.12 -11.69 9.78
C HIS A 311 8.25 -11.07 8.93
N GLY A 312 9.49 -11.07 9.41
CA GLY A 312 10.65 -10.61 8.62
C GLY A 312 10.97 -9.11 8.69
N GLY A 313 10.32 -8.35 9.58
CA GLY A 313 10.61 -6.92 9.80
C GLY A 313 10.01 -5.98 8.74
N PHE A 314 10.01 -4.68 9.03
CA PHE A 314 9.65 -3.62 8.07
C PHE A 314 10.94 -3.01 7.51
N SER A 315 10.95 -2.54 6.26
CA SER A 315 12.13 -1.88 5.69
C SER A 315 12.50 -0.63 6.49
N ALA A 316 13.81 -0.33 6.60
CA ALA A 316 14.32 0.84 7.34
C ALA A 316 13.76 2.18 6.83
N ASP A 317 13.34 2.23 5.57
CA ASP A 317 12.79 3.44 4.95
C ASP A 317 11.31 3.69 5.28
N ASN A 318 10.60 2.70 5.80
CA ASN A 318 9.17 2.79 6.13
C ASN A 318 8.89 1.93 7.37
N ALA A 319 9.07 2.49 8.56
CA ALA A 319 8.67 1.79 9.76
C ALA A 319 7.16 1.55 9.77
N ALA A 320 6.75 0.43 10.35
CA ALA A 320 5.35 0.22 10.68
C ALA A 320 4.93 1.25 11.73
N LEU A 321 4.05 2.15 11.31
CA LEU A 321 3.20 2.89 12.22
C LEU A 321 2.04 1.98 12.60
N LEU A 322 2.08 1.39 13.79
CA LEU A 322 0.92 0.68 14.34
C LEU A 322 -0.08 1.73 14.84
N TYR A 323 -1.07 2.06 14.01
CA TYR A 323 -2.11 3.06 14.32
C TYR A 323 -3.24 2.43 15.14
N ARG A 324 -3.51 2.95 16.35
CA ARG A 324 -4.77 2.67 17.08
C ARG A 324 -5.71 3.88 17.11
N ASN A 325 -5.19 5.11 17.24
CA ASN A 325 -5.92 6.39 17.24
C ASN A 325 -4.93 7.59 17.32
N ASN A 326 -5.44 8.82 17.42
CA ASN A 326 -4.65 10.07 17.49
C ASN A 326 -3.70 10.21 18.69
N THR A 327 -3.64 9.26 19.63
CA THR A 327 -2.84 9.38 20.87
C THR A 327 -1.81 8.27 21.09
N ASP A 328 -1.92 7.12 20.41
CA ASP A 328 -1.01 5.98 20.62
C ASP A 328 -0.29 5.57 19.32
N TYR A 329 1.02 5.82 19.26
CA TYR A 329 1.89 5.38 18.16
C TYR A 329 3.08 4.58 18.68
N MET A 330 3.38 3.45 18.05
CA MET A 330 4.62 2.70 18.27
C MET A 330 5.36 2.55 16.94
N PHE A 331 6.57 3.13 16.88
CA PHE A 331 7.46 3.04 15.72
C PHE A 331 8.42 1.87 15.95
N LEU A 332 8.28 0.81 15.15
CA LEU A 332 9.23 -0.31 15.12
C LEU A 332 9.92 -0.30 13.75
N GLY A 333 11.07 0.35 13.65
CA GLY A 333 11.93 0.31 12.46
C GLY A 333 13.25 -0.40 12.75
N PRO A 334 13.86 -1.12 11.79
CA PRO A 334 15.24 -1.54 11.90
C PRO A 334 16.19 -0.36 11.66
N GLN A 335 17.23 -0.26 12.47
CA GLN A 335 18.35 0.65 12.23
C GLN A 335 19.12 0.18 10.99
N SER A 336 18.97 0.87 9.86
CA SER A 336 19.84 0.68 8.70
C SER A 336 21.18 1.38 8.91
N GLY A 337 22.26 0.60 8.84
CA GLY A 337 23.61 1.09 8.59
C GLY A 337 24.55 1.01 9.80
N SER A 338 25.68 0.31 9.62
CA SER A 338 26.86 0.22 10.49
C SER A 338 26.87 -0.83 11.62
N SER A 339 27.16 -2.07 11.22
CA SER A 339 28.14 -3.00 11.83
C SER A 339 28.24 -3.19 13.37
N ALA A 340 27.18 -3.06 14.15
CA ALA A 340 27.20 -3.57 15.52
C ALA A 340 25.82 -4.08 15.96
N ASN A 341 25.79 -5.35 16.35
CA ASN A 341 24.61 -6.04 16.86
C ASN A 341 23.96 -5.29 18.03
N GLY A 342 22.77 -4.75 17.80
CA GLY A 342 21.89 -4.24 18.84
C GLY A 342 20.61 -3.70 18.23
N ALA A 343 19.47 -4.34 18.46
CA ALA A 343 18.17 -3.80 18.10
C ALA A 343 17.95 -2.50 18.88
N ALA A 344 18.10 -1.34 18.24
CA ALA A 344 17.75 -0.06 18.82
C ALA A 344 16.25 0.20 18.62
N ILE A 345 15.52 0.39 19.72
CA ILE A 345 14.18 0.96 19.68
C ILE A 345 14.34 2.48 19.84
N ALA A 346 14.15 3.23 18.76
CA ALA A 346 14.06 4.69 18.83
C ALA A 346 12.62 5.09 19.21
N LEU A 347 12.35 5.23 20.52
CA LEU A 347 11.11 5.84 21.02
C LEU A 347 11.25 7.37 20.89
N PHE A 348 10.78 7.94 19.77
CA PHE A 348 10.52 9.36 19.71
C PHE A 348 9.21 9.63 20.45
N GLY A 349 9.28 10.32 21.60
CA GLY A 349 8.09 10.84 22.27
C GLY A 349 7.38 11.80 21.32
N SER A 350 6.37 11.30 20.61
CA SER A 350 5.51 12.11 19.75
C SER A 350 4.30 12.53 20.58
N ALA A 351 4.04 13.83 20.56
CA ALA A 351 3.07 14.51 21.40
C ALA A 351 1.65 13.93 21.23
N ASN A 352 1.01 13.51 22.32
CA ASN A 352 -0.36 13.94 22.52
C ASN A 352 -0.79 13.98 23.99
N ALA A 353 -1.46 15.09 24.31
CA ALA A 353 -1.87 15.49 25.64
C ALA A 353 -3.20 14.84 26.02
N SER A 354 -3.19 14.06 27.10
CA SER A 354 -4.28 14.08 28.07
C SER A 354 -3.81 13.51 29.41
N ALA A 355 -3.75 14.38 30.41
CA ALA A 355 -3.52 14.13 31.84
C ALA A 355 -2.13 13.59 32.25
N GLY A 356 -1.16 14.49 32.44
CA GLY A 356 -0.18 14.36 33.53
C GLY A 356 1.30 14.55 33.19
N ASN A 357 1.78 14.08 32.04
CA ASN A 357 3.21 14.15 31.69
C ASN A 357 3.40 14.60 30.24
N ALA A 358 3.51 15.92 30.04
CA ALA A 358 3.82 16.48 28.73
C ALA A 358 5.34 16.62 28.57
N ASN A 359 5.88 15.98 27.51
CA ASN A 359 7.24 16.18 26.96
C ASN A 359 8.41 15.41 27.62
N GLY A 360 8.14 14.40 28.42
CA GLY A 360 9.16 13.41 28.81
C GLY A 360 9.07 12.16 27.94
N LEU A 361 10.17 11.39 27.86
CA LEU A 361 10.01 9.94 27.79
C LEU A 361 9.42 9.52 29.14
N ASP A 362 8.11 9.69 29.28
CA ASP A 362 7.37 9.07 30.35
C ASP A 362 7.28 7.61 29.97
N VAL A 363 8.30 6.86 30.35
CA VAL A 363 8.16 5.41 30.45
C VAL A 363 7.31 5.14 31.69
N ASN A 364 6.08 5.65 31.66
CA ASN A 364 4.95 5.13 32.37
C ASN A 364 4.57 3.87 31.62
N VAL A 365 5.37 2.84 31.81
CA VAL A 365 4.83 1.50 31.67
C VAL A 365 4.00 1.35 32.94
N PRO A 366 2.66 1.47 32.91
CA PRO A 366 1.85 1.25 34.08
C PRO A 366 2.01 -0.24 34.38
N GLY A 367 2.97 -0.56 35.24
CA GLY A 367 3.49 -1.92 35.40
C GLY A 367 4.80 -2.31 34.66
N GLY A 368 5.78 -1.43 34.35
CA GLY A 368 7.07 -1.85 33.73
C GLY A 368 8.27 -0.86 33.74
N LYS A 369 9.35 -1.13 32.98
CA LYS A 369 10.71 -0.52 33.17
C LYS A 369 11.50 -0.20 31.87
N VAL A 370 12.50 0.71 31.97
CA VAL A 370 13.52 1.11 30.96
C VAL A 370 14.90 0.46 31.22
N ARG A 371 15.65 -0.01 30.20
CA ARG A 371 17.01 -0.61 30.34
C ARG A 371 18.01 -0.19 29.23
N PHE A 372 19.31 -0.03 29.58
CA PHE A 372 20.46 0.28 28.68
C PHE A 372 21.67 -0.66 28.97
N ASN A 373 22.29 -1.34 27.97
CA ASN A 373 23.38 -2.34 28.19
C ASN A 373 24.48 -2.30 27.09
N GLN A 374 25.72 -1.85 27.43
CA GLN A 374 26.83 -1.57 26.48
C GLN A 374 28.23 -1.63 27.17
N THR A 375 29.33 -1.97 26.47
CA THR A 375 30.74 -1.78 26.95
C THR A 375 31.12 -0.29 26.90
N ASN A 376 31.72 0.29 27.96
CA ASN A 376 31.99 1.75 28.13
C ASN A 376 30.74 2.64 28.27
N ALA A 377 29.64 2.13 28.84
CA ALA A 377 28.45 2.93 29.10
C ALA A 377 28.69 3.99 30.20
N GLN A 378 28.40 5.26 29.89
CA GLN A 378 28.28 6.33 30.88
C GLN A 378 26.85 6.39 31.41
N PHE A 379 26.72 6.58 32.72
CA PHE A 379 25.43 6.55 33.40
C PHE A 379 25.30 7.72 34.36
N GLU A 380 24.52 8.71 33.92
CA GLU A 380 24.28 9.96 34.62
C GLU A 380 22.96 9.86 35.39
N PHE A 381 23.06 9.92 36.71
CA PHE A 381 21.90 10.03 37.59
C PHE A 381 21.95 11.30 38.40
N ARG A 382 21.10 12.18 37.92
CA ARG A 382 20.46 13.22 38.65
C ARG A 382 19.12 12.59 39.04
N ALA A 383 18.98 11.97 40.20
CA ALA A 383 18.36 12.68 41.31
C ALA A 383 19.42 13.34 42.18
N ASN A 384 20.25 12.69 43.01
CA ASN A 384 20.41 11.31 43.48
C ASN A 384 20.25 11.22 45.04
N SER A 385 19.22 10.54 45.60
CA SER A 385 18.98 10.38 47.08
C SER A 385 18.00 9.25 47.50
N SER A 386 18.17 8.71 48.73
CA SER A 386 17.71 7.38 49.20
C SER A 386 16.69 7.33 50.34
N SER A 387 16.44 8.45 51.02
CA SER A 387 15.61 8.41 52.22
C SER A 387 14.18 8.88 51.89
N GLY A 388 13.66 8.38 50.76
CA GLY A 388 12.44 8.90 50.09
C GLY A 388 12.62 10.33 49.59
N TYR A 389 13.84 10.84 49.74
CA TYR A 389 14.16 12.18 49.41
C TYR A 389 14.39 12.24 47.91
N THR A 390 13.54 13.00 47.23
CA THR A 390 13.85 13.47 45.91
C THR A 390 15.15 14.22 46.04
N ALA A 391 16.20 13.60 45.53
CA ALA A 391 17.26 14.45 45.11
C ALA A 391 16.78 15.10 43.84
N THR A 392 16.44 16.33 44.07
CA THR A 392 16.07 17.23 43.05
C THR A 392 17.41 17.61 42.43
N MET A 393 17.54 17.25 41.16
CA MET A 393 17.78 18.31 40.21
C MET A 393 16.44 18.60 39.60
N GLU A 394 15.56 19.06 40.48
CA GLU A 394 14.28 19.59 40.07
C GLU A 394 14.58 21.04 39.77
N LEU A 395 14.56 21.35 38.49
CA LEU A 395 14.17 22.68 38.11
C LEU A 395 12.64 22.72 38.23
N ASN A 396 12.18 23.47 39.21
CA ASN A 396 10.83 24.01 39.25
C ASN A 396 10.93 25.56 39.22
N ASP A 397 9.86 26.29 39.53
CA ASP A 397 9.74 27.74 39.31
C ASP A 397 10.61 28.60 40.24
N VAL A 398 11.20 27.98 41.27
CA VAL A 398 11.90 28.68 42.35
C VAL A 398 13.43 28.55 42.24
N GLY A 399 13.96 27.62 41.42
CA GLY A 399 15.39 27.52 41.09
C GLY A 399 15.95 26.09 41.06
N LEU A 400 17.25 25.95 40.75
CA LEU A 400 17.94 24.66 40.82
C LEU A 400 18.07 24.25 42.28
N GLN A 401 17.09 23.49 42.73
CA GLN A 401 17.24 22.73 43.94
C GLN A 401 18.12 21.55 43.58
N ILE A 402 19.43 21.70 43.84
CA ILE A 402 20.34 20.57 44.06
C ILE A 402 20.28 20.33 45.55
N GLY A 403 19.36 19.45 45.89
CA GLY A 403 19.07 19.20 47.25
C GLY A 403 18.59 17.80 47.39
N HIS A 404 18.41 17.45 48.63
CA HIS A 404 17.62 16.33 49.03
C HIS A 404 16.76 16.85 50.17
N ASN A 405 15.52 16.41 50.26
CA ASN A 405 14.64 16.72 51.38
C ASN A 405 15.04 16.00 52.70
N SER A 406 16.32 15.67 52.90
CA SER A 406 16.87 15.01 54.10
C SER A 406 17.22 15.92 55.26
N VAL A 407 16.85 15.48 56.47
CA VAL A 407 17.20 16.13 57.74
C VAL A 407 18.41 15.54 58.47
N SER A 408 19.01 14.47 57.93
CA SER A 408 20.12 13.76 58.57
C SER A 408 21.33 13.57 57.66
N ARG A 409 21.30 14.17 56.46
CA ARG A 409 22.32 14.00 55.42
C ARG A 409 22.93 15.31 54.98
N ASN A 410 24.07 15.18 54.35
CA ASN A 410 24.99 16.26 54.12
C ASN A 410 25.03 16.57 52.62
N ILE A 411 25.18 17.85 52.30
CA ILE A 411 25.53 18.27 50.93
C ILE A 411 27.05 18.35 50.86
N GLN A 412 27.66 17.57 49.97
CA GLN A 412 29.11 17.33 49.95
C GLN A 412 29.72 17.70 48.59
N PHE A 413 30.90 18.32 48.64
CA PHE A 413 31.68 18.69 47.46
C PHE A 413 33.02 17.97 47.45
N VAL A 414 33.26 17.18 46.39
CA VAL A 414 34.32 16.17 46.29
C VAL A 414 35.17 16.45 45.06
N ASN A 415 36.50 16.42 45.20
CA ASN A 415 37.45 16.57 44.09
C ASN A 415 38.64 15.60 44.25
N GLY A 416 39.02 14.90 43.18
CA GLY A 416 40.09 13.90 43.18
C GLY A 416 39.83 12.76 44.17
N GLY A 417 38.54 12.43 44.37
CA GLY A 417 38.08 11.43 45.33
C GLY A 417 38.00 11.88 46.79
N GLY A 418 38.44 13.08 47.14
CA GLY A 418 38.41 13.58 48.52
C GLY A 418 37.36 14.66 48.76
N GLU A 419 36.68 14.62 49.91
CA GLU A 419 35.78 15.69 50.36
C GLU A 419 36.57 16.98 50.64
N ARG A 420 36.03 18.12 50.20
CA ARG A 420 36.66 19.44 50.35
C ARG A 420 35.79 20.38 51.17
N MET A 421 34.49 20.30 50.98
CA MET A 421 33.49 21.09 51.70
C MET A 421 32.23 20.27 51.97
N ARG A 422 31.55 20.57 53.07
CA ARG A 422 30.23 20.03 53.38
C ARG A 422 29.31 21.03 54.07
N ILE A 423 28.01 20.81 53.91
CA ILE A 423 26.97 21.22 54.86
C ILE A 423 26.48 19.94 55.52
N ASP A 424 26.64 19.80 56.82
CA ASP A 424 26.18 18.60 57.52
C ASP A 424 24.66 18.60 57.78
N ALA A 425 24.17 17.46 58.23
CA ALA A 425 22.78 17.22 58.63
C ALA A 425 22.16 18.27 59.57
N THR A 426 22.98 18.93 60.38
CA THR A 426 22.53 19.92 61.38
C THR A 426 22.64 21.36 60.88
N GLY A 427 23.17 21.57 59.67
CA GLY A 427 23.35 22.87 59.03
C GLY A 427 24.74 23.47 59.19
N ARG A 428 25.73 22.72 59.70
CA ARG A 428 27.08 23.25 59.94
C ARG A 428 27.97 23.10 58.71
N VAL A 429 28.82 24.09 58.50
CA VAL A 429 29.73 24.15 57.36
C VAL A 429 31.12 23.69 57.77
N GLY A 430 31.60 22.64 57.10
CA GLY A 430 32.96 22.12 57.25
C GLY A 430 33.81 22.42 56.02
N ILE A 431 35.00 23.00 56.22
CA ILE A 431 36.02 23.16 55.18
C ILE A 431 37.25 22.35 55.58
N ARG A 432 37.63 21.39 54.72
CA ARG A 432 38.71 20.42 54.97
C ARG A 432 38.53 19.59 56.26
N THR A 433 37.29 19.47 56.74
CA THR A 433 36.92 18.64 57.88
C THR A 433 35.59 17.94 57.62
N THR A 434 35.45 16.73 58.13
CA THR A 434 34.25 15.90 57.99
C THR A 434 33.38 15.91 59.25
N ALA A 435 33.87 16.43 60.38
CA ALA A 435 33.11 16.52 61.64
C ALA A 435 33.14 17.96 62.18
N PRO A 436 32.38 18.89 61.58
CA PRO A 436 32.33 20.26 62.06
C PRO A 436 31.77 20.32 63.50
N ALA A 437 32.63 20.68 64.45
CA ALA A 437 32.30 20.75 65.87
C ALA A 437 31.55 22.04 66.23
N THR A 438 31.79 23.11 65.46
CA THR A 438 31.15 24.44 65.53
C THR A 438 30.43 24.75 64.22
N THR A 439 29.63 25.83 64.20
CA THR A 439 28.83 26.25 63.03
C THR A 439 29.66 26.42 61.75
N LEU A 440 30.84 27.04 61.88
CA LEU A 440 31.89 27.05 60.87
C LEU A 440 33.15 26.42 61.48
N HIS A 441 33.57 25.28 60.92
CA HIS A 441 34.81 24.61 61.30
C HIS A 441 35.75 24.57 60.10
N VAL A 442 36.83 25.35 60.17
CA VAL A 442 37.93 25.34 59.19
C VAL A 442 39.10 24.59 59.79
N ASN A 443 39.49 23.49 59.15
CA ASN A 443 40.70 22.76 59.54
C ASN A 443 41.91 23.29 58.74
N GLY A 444 42.46 24.41 59.22
CA GLY A 444 43.55 25.18 58.60
C GLY A 444 43.57 26.64 59.06
N ALA A 445 44.55 27.43 58.59
CA ALA A 445 44.66 28.85 58.93
C ALA A 445 43.55 29.68 58.26
N VAL A 446 43.06 30.70 58.97
CA VAL A 446 42.16 31.74 58.45
C VAL A 446 42.95 33.05 58.39
N THR A 447 43.11 33.60 57.19
CA THR A 447 43.86 34.85 56.98
C THR A 447 42.89 36.01 56.85
N ALA A 448 42.97 36.98 57.76
CA ALA A 448 42.36 38.29 57.60
C ALA A 448 43.39 39.26 57.01
N THR A 449 42.98 40.06 56.02
CA THR A 449 43.87 41.06 55.41
C THR A 449 43.66 42.42 56.08
N PRO A 450 44.71 43.10 56.61
CA PRO A 450 44.54 44.33 57.36
C PRO A 450 44.13 45.51 56.48
N ALA A 451 43.30 46.38 57.03
CA ALA A 451 43.17 47.75 56.56
C ALA A 451 44.18 48.64 57.30
N VAL A 452 45.13 49.25 56.58
CA VAL A 452 46.22 50.04 57.17
C VAL A 452 45.84 51.52 57.26
N VAL A 453 46.00 52.13 58.44
CA VAL A 453 45.51 53.47 58.79
C VAL A 453 46.56 54.20 59.66
N THR A 454 46.53 55.54 59.77
CA THR A 454 47.45 56.31 60.64
C THR A 454 46.71 57.42 61.37
N ALA A 455 46.77 57.40 62.70
CA ALA A 455 46.17 58.38 63.58
C ALA A 455 47.05 59.63 63.70
N THR A 456 46.55 60.77 63.23
CA THR A 456 47.35 62.01 63.13
C THR A 456 47.00 63.07 64.18
N PHE A 457 45.87 62.90 64.86
CA PHE A 457 45.42 63.78 65.94
C PHE A 457 44.68 62.96 67.00
N THR A 458 44.46 63.54 68.17
CA THR A 458 43.75 62.89 69.29
C THR A 458 42.24 62.93 69.02
N GLY A 459 41.60 61.76 68.98
CA GLY A 459 40.20 61.52 68.59
C GLY A 459 40.01 60.97 67.17
N PHE A 460 41.03 60.42 66.50
CA PHE A 460 40.99 60.02 65.09
C PHE A 460 40.04 58.84 64.80
N PRO A 461 39.02 58.95 63.92
CA PRO A 461 38.00 57.93 63.75
C PRO A 461 38.45 56.74 62.88
N ILE A 462 38.11 55.53 63.32
CA ILE A 462 38.24 54.30 62.53
C ILE A 462 36.91 53.57 62.61
N ASP A 463 36.23 53.40 61.48
CA ASP A 463 35.00 52.61 61.40
C ASP A 463 35.32 51.17 60.99
N PRO A 464 35.11 50.20 61.89
CA PRO A 464 35.43 48.82 61.63
C PRO A 464 34.54 48.16 60.57
N THR A 465 33.32 48.64 60.33
CA THR A 465 32.35 48.06 59.37
C THR A 465 32.35 46.51 59.36
N ASP A 466 32.66 45.86 58.23
CA ASP A 466 32.75 44.39 58.07
C ASP A 466 34.18 43.85 58.22
N ARG A 467 35.13 44.68 58.68
CA ARG A 467 36.55 44.36 58.80
C ARG A 467 36.89 43.83 60.18
N THR A 468 37.79 42.85 60.19
CA THR A 468 38.27 42.20 61.41
C THR A 468 39.69 42.61 61.76
N TYR A 469 40.41 43.30 60.87
CA TYR A 469 41.82 43.61 61.11
C TYR A 469 42.20 44.98 60.55
N PHE A 470 42.78 45.82 61.41
CA PHE A 470 43.40 47.08 61.07
C PHE A 470 44.82 47.16 61.63
N GLN A 471 45.69 47.85 60.91
CA GLN A 471 47.01 48.27 61.39
C GLN A 471 47.03 49.78 61.48
N ILE A 472 47.47 50.35 62.61
CA ILE A 472 47.30 51.78 62.90
C ILE A 472 48.59 52.43 63.41
N GLY A 473 49.08 53.46 62.69
CA GLY A 473 50.21 54.30 63.13
C GLY A 473 49.83 55.56 63.93
N SER A 474 50.82 56.31 64.45
CA SER A 474 50.64 57.58 65.19
C SER A 474 51.85 58.52 65.09
N THR A 475 51.66 59.80 65.44
CA THR A 475 52.57 60.92 65.05
C THR A 475 52.81 62.02 66.13
N GLY A 476 52.75 61.76 67.46
CA GLY A 476 52.86 62.83 68.50
C GLY A 476 53.83 62.58 69.67
N THR A 477 54.77 63.52 69.90
CA THR A 477 55.94 63.52 70.82
C THR A 477 55.66 63.41 72.32
N PRO A 478 56.58 62.78 73.08
CA PRO A 478 56.30 61.52 73.78
C PRO A 478 54.90 61.53 74.38
N GLY A 479 53.98 60.87 73.67
CA GLY A 479 52.58 60.87 74.06
C GLY A 479 51.71 60.01 73.15
N PHE A 480 50.52 59.69 73.63
CA PHE A 480 49.58 58.83 72.92
C PHE A 480 48.48 59.65 72.25
N ARG A 481 48.19 59.38 70.97
CA ARG A 481 47.07 59.99 70.25
C ARG A 481 45.83 59.13 70.36
N GLN A 482 44.75 59.71 70.83
CA GLN A 482 43.51 58.96 70.95
C GLN A 482 42.96 58.56 69.57
N VAL A 483 42.58 57.30 69.39
CA VAL A 483 41.87 56.81 68.21
C VAL A 483 40.43 56.50 68.61
N ALA A 484 39.50 57.12 67.88
CA ALA A 484 38.07 56.95 68.01
C ALA A 484 37.59 55.73 67.24
N LEU A 485 37.46 54.61 67.92
CA LEU A 485 36.86 53.44 67.31
C LEU A 485 35.35 53.66 67.14
N GLY A 486 34.92 53.64 65.88
CA GLY A 486 33.53 53.61 65.46
C GLY A 486 32.87 52.31 65.87
N ALA A 487 31.54 52.31 65.88
CA ALA A 487 30.78 51.17 66.35
C ALA A 487 31.05 49.92 65.50
N GLY A 488 31.16 48.77 66.16
CA GLY A 488 31.12 47.50 65.44
C GLY A 488 29.78 47.32 64.74
N SER A 489 29.81 46.73 63.55
CA SER A 489 28.62 46.46 62.76
C SER A 489 27.71 45.43 63.42
N ALA A 490 28.28 44.51 64.20
CA ALA A 490 27.53 43.52 64.97
C ALA A 490 28.27 43.09 66.23
N ALA A 491 27.52 42.84 67.31
CA ALA A 491 28.08 42.30 68.54
C ALA A 491 28.80 40.96 68.25
N GLY A 492 29.95 40.73 68.87
CA GLY A 492 30.84 39.62 68.57
C GLY A 492 31.80 39.87 67.42
N GLN A 493 31.71 41.01 66.71
CA GLN A 493 32.73 41.39 65.74
C GLN A 493 34.07 41.47 66.45
N LEU A 494 35.01 40.67 65.96
CA LEU A 494 36.40 40.76 66.34
C LEU A 494 37.05 41.85 65.52
N LEU A 495 37.89 42.63 66.19
CA LEU A 495 38.68 43.67 65.59
C LEU A 495 40.09 43.58 66.16
N ILE A 496 41.00 43.14 65.32
CA ILE A 496 42.42 43.15 65.61
C ILE A 496 42.92 44.51 65.19
N ILE A 497 43.55 45.20 66.13
CA ILE A 497 44.21 46.47 65.90
C ILE A 497 45.65 46.29 66.30
N GLU A 498 46.54 46.45 65.34
CA GLU A 498 47.97 46.41 65.60
C GLU A 498 48.53 47.82 65.43
N CYS A 499 49.21 48.31 66.45
CA CYS A 499 49.82 49.62 66.44
C CYS A 499 51.17 49.52 65.72
N THR A 500 51.35 50.34 64.70
CA THR A 500 52.59 50.41 63.94
C THR A 500 53.29 51.75 64.15
N ALA A 501 52.92 52.49 65.21
CA ALA A 501 53.47 53.80 65.55
C ALA A 501 54.81 53.68 66.29
N THR A 502 55.82 54.46 65.92
CA THR A 502 57.20 54.26 66.39
C THR A 502 57.78 55.50 67.09
N GLY A 503 58.97 55.39 67.71
CA GLY A 503 59.73 56.56 68.19
C GLY A 503 59.25 57.20 69.50
N GLY A 504 58.68 56.41 70.41
CA GLY A 504 58.12 56.86 71.69
C GLY A 504 56.67 57.37 71.59
N ASN A 505 56.07 57.28 70.41
CA ASN A 505 54.67 57.62 70.17
C ASN A 505 53.78 56.38 70.32
N GLY A 506 52.48 56.60 70.57
CA GLY A 506 51.51 55.53 70.53
C GLY A 506 50.11 55.99 70.14
N ILE A 507 49.21 55.03 70.01
CA ILE A 507 47.77 55.27 69.94
C ILE A 507 47.15 55.00 71.30
N LEU A 508 46.24 55.87 71.71
CA LEU A 508 45.42 55.67 72.88
C LEU A 508 44.04 55.22 72.41
N ILE A 509 43.56 54.09 72.88
CA ILE A 509 42.16 53.70 72.72
C ILE A 509 41.50 53.95 74.06
N SER A 510 40.68 55.00 74.17
CA SER A 510 40.08 55.41 75.45
C SER A 510 38.63 55.86 75.34
N ASP A 511 37.89 55.65 76.43
CA ASP A 511 36.51 56.08 76.58
C ASP A 511 36.42 57.61 76.47
N SER A 512 35.67 58.08 75.49
CA SER A 512 35.34 59.48 75.25
C SER A 512 33.85 59.51 74.94
N PRO A 513 33.10 60.58 75.25
CA PRO A 513 31.63 60.62 75.07
C PRO A 513 31.14 60.35 73.64
N THR A 514 32.04 60.33 72.65
CA THR A 514 31.75 59.96 71.26
C THR A 514 32.33 58.61 70.83
N GLN A 515 33.05 57.92 71.70
CA GLN A 515 33.77 56.69 71.41
C GLN A 515 33.15 55.53 72.14
N ALA A 516 32.77 54.52 71.38
CA ALA A 516 32.10 53.36 71.91
C ALA A 516 33.12 52.35 72.45
N VAL A 517 33.84 52.71 73.50
CA VAL A 517 34.82 51.85 74.20
C VAL A 517 34.66 52.15 75.69
N GLY A 518 34.18 51.23 76.53
CA GLY A 518 33.52 51.68 77.79
C GLY A 518 34.18 51.36 79.13
N GLY A 519 33.77 52.15 80.12
CA GLY A 519 34.17 52.38 81.53
C GLY A 519 34.73 51.30 82.49
N GLY A 520 35.38 50.25 81.99
CA GLY A 520 36.51 49.61 82.69
C GLY A 520 37.86 49.96 82.05
N PHE A 521 37.82 50.69 80.93
CA PHE A 521 38.97 51.20 80.18
C PHE A 521 39.53 52.44 80.88
N PHE A 522 40.60 52.27 81.67
CA PHE A 522 41.55 53.37 81.82
C PHE A 522 42.35 53.41 80.52
N GLY A 523 42.28 54.51 79.76
CA GLY A 523 42.74 54.61 78.37
C GLY A 523 43.98 53.79 78.03
N ARG A 524 43.84 52.90 77.02
CA ARG A 524 44.83 51.89 76.64
C ARG A 524 45.78 52.40 75.58
N SER A 525 47.04 52.48 75.96
CA SER A 525 48.14 53.05 75.22
C SER A 525 48.91 51.95 74.49
N LEU A 526 48.95 51.98 73.16
CA LEU A 526 49.63 51.02 72.30
C LEU A 526 50.77 51.71 71.58
N THR A 527 51.96 51.15 71.74
CA THR A 527 53.19 51.54 71.08
C THR A 527 53.50 50.58 69.94
N GLN A 528 54.67 50.72 69.33
CA GLN A 528 55.05 49.97 68.14
C GLN A 528 54.89 48.45 68.32
N ASP A 529 54.32 47.76 67.34
CA ASP A 529 54.11 46.30 67.27
C ASP A 529 53.17 45.74 68.35
N ASP A 530 52.69 46.59 69.25
CA ASP A 530 51.65 46.22 70.17
C ASP A 530 50.38 45.91 69.39
N SER A 531 49.76 44.78 69.69
CA SER A 531 48.48 44.42 69.10
C SER A 531 47.43 44.27 70.17
N MET A 532 46.23 44.73 69.87
CA MET A 532 45.06 44.43 70.63
C MET A 532 44.06 43.68 69.78
N THR A 533 43.32 42.82 70.45
CA THR A 533 42.08 42.30 69.93
C THR A 533 40.94 42.84 70.77
N LEU A 534 40.01 43.46 70.07
CA LEU A 534 38.78 43.97 70.61
C LEU A 534 37.62 43.10 70.13
N VAL A 535 36.61 42.99 70.96
CA VAL A 535 35.31 42.47 70.58
C VAL A 535 34.26 43.54 70.78
N TRP A 536 33.43 43.76 69.77
CA TRP A 536 32.29 44.65 69.91
C TRP A 536 31.24 43.92 70.72
N ASN A 537 30.77 44.48 71.82
CA ASN A 537 29.70 43.85 72.60
C ASN A 537 28.30 44.31 72.20
N GLY A 538 28.16 45.05 71.09
CA GLY A 538 26.89 45.64 70.64
C GLY A 538 26.71 47.11 71.07
N VAL A 539 27.42 47.53 72.11
CA VAL A 539 27.34 48.89 72.66
C VAL A 539 28.71 49.55 72.68
N LYS A 540 29.76 48.77 72.91
CA LYS A 540 31.14 49.23 73.02
C LYS A 540 32.14 48.15 72.66
N TRP A 541 33.33 48.57 72.28
CA TRP A 541 34.49 47.73 72.15
C TRP A 541 35.01 47.36 73.53
N VAL A 542 35.25 46.07 73.68
CA VAL A 542 35.79 45.46 74.88
C VAL A 542 37.10 44.82 74.47
N GLU A 543 38.18 45.22 75.12
CA GLU A 543 39.47 44.58 74.92
C GLU A 543 39.46 43.21 75.55
N ILE A 544 39.91 42.23 74.77
CA ILE A 544 39.97 40.83 75.20
C ILE A 544 41.39 40.28 75.14
N ALA A 545 42.26 40.91 74.36
CA ALA A 545 43.67 40.60 74.35
C ALA A 545 44.45 41.87 74.00
N PHE A 546 45.58 42.04 74.66
CA PHE A 546 46.58 43.04 74.34
C PHE A 546 47.95 42.37 74.49
N SER A 547 48.80 42.61 73.52
CA SER A 547 50.19 42.18 73.49
C SER A 547 51.03 43.43 73.39
N ASP A 548 51.90 43.66 74.37
CA ASP A 548 52.92 44.69 74.36
C ASP A 548 54.25 44.10 73.88
N ASN A 549 54.48 44.12 72.57
CA ASN A 549 55.61 43.48 71.87
C ASN A 549 55.83 42.00 72.21
#